data_AF-A0A239ZWR0-F1
#
_entry.id   AF-A0A239ZWR0-F1
#
_cell.length_a   1.000
_cell.length_b   1.000
_cell.length_c   1.000
_cell.angle_alpha   90.00
_cell.angle_beta   90.00
_cell.angle_gamma   90.00
#
_symmetry.space_group_name_H-M   'P 1'
#
loop_
_entity.id
_entity.type
_entity.pdbx_description
1 polymer ?
#
loop_
_entity_poly.entity_id
_entity_poly.type
_entity_poly.pdbx_seq_one_letter_code
_entity_poly.pdbx_strand_id
1 'polypeptide(L)'
;METAFVSTIVVMLTVIGAVVPFMLFLATIVAPAGISVTGIRWGSRYSCIASVLAFMMVALFLGVPIAANTVLIYSLPSIFLGEAFRSNWSFRKLIIVPALALFLMLFVQMLMVQGFGSFDLVNLGQNMNAELKNSMLEAVRQQAAPQEQIDTMVAQVNRTFAMADQVMIVIVFWGCVLMTYILAKLVSYIARRTDTLHRVLPPMDTWRMPIWGAGVLAIGIILVYGLSYIGYEQTVLKDVGMNLGLFGAAICFVNGVTCLIAIMKAYELGNFFQFAIIFFLYVMSPYSLVIYGIFDMFLDMRSRFNKRLP
;
A
#
# COMPACT_ATOMS: atom_id res chain seq x y z
N MET A 1 -16.46 5.21 -28.25
CA MET A 1 -16.99 3.84 -28.03
C MET A 1 -16.29 3.17 -26.85
N GLU A 2 -14.97 2.91 -26.89
CA GLU A 2 -14.27 2.21 -25.80
C GLU A 2 -14.33 2.93 -24.44
N THR A 3 -14.17 4.26 -24.41
CA THR A 3 -14.27 5.06 -23.17
C THR A 3 -15.65 4.97 -22.53
N ALA A 4 -16.71 5.02 -23.35
CA ALA A 4 -18.08 4.86 -22.88
C ALA A 4 -18.32 3.45 -22.32
N PHE A 5 -17.82 2.40 -22.98
CA PHE A 5 -17.94 1.02 -22.50
C PHE A 5 -17.26 0.81 -21.14
N VAL A 6 -16.04 1.34 -20.98
CA VAL A 6 -15.31 1.29 -19.70
C VAL A 6 -16.05 2.05 -18.61
N SER A 7 -16.54 3.27 -18.89
CA SER A 7 -17.34 4.04 -17.94
C SER A 7 -18.63 3.31 -17.56
N THR A 8 -19.31 2.64 -18.49
CA THR A 8 -20.51 1.83 -18.19
C THR A 8 -20.21 0.65 -17.29
N ILE A 9 -19.10 -0.08 -17.51
CA ILE A 9 -18.68 -1.19 -16.64
C ILE A 9 -18.41 -0.66 -15.22
N VAL A 10 -17.69 0.45 -15.10
CA VAL A 10 -17.40 1.10 -13.81
C VAL A 10 -18.70 1.40 -13.05
N VAL A 11 -19.68 1.99 -13.75
CA VAL A 11 -20.98 2.36 -13.17
C VAL A 11 -21.75 1.12 -12.74
N MET A 12 -21.86 0.11 -13.62
CA MET A 12 -22.57 -1.14 -13.31
C MET A 12 -21.97 -1.84 -12.08
N LEU A 13 -20.65 -1.97 -12.02
CA LEU A 13 -19.97 -2.59 -10.86
C LEU A 13 -20.17 -1.79 -9.57
N THR A 14 -20.18 -0.46 -9.66
CA THR A 14 -20.36 0.40 -8.48
C THR A 14 -21.80 0.36 -7.97
N VAL A 15 -22.79 0.42 -8.87
CA VAL A 15 -24.22 0.37 -8.50
C VAL A 15 -24.60 -1.00 -7.95
N ILE A 16 -24.17 -2.09 -8.60
CA ILE A 16 -24.41 -3.45 -8.10
C ILE A 16 -23.61 -3.68 -6.80
N GLY A 17 -22.39 -3.14 -6.72
CA GLY A 17 -21.54 -3.20 -5.54
C GLY A 17 -22.16 -2.55 -4.30
N ALA A 18 -23.02 -1.55 -4.46
CA ALA A 18 -23.75 -0.97 -3.34
C ALA A 18 -24.69 -1.97 -2.64
N VAL A 19 -25.14 -3.02 -3.34
CA VAL A 19 -26.02 -4.06 -2.80
C VAL A 19 -25.24 -5.36 -2.49
N VAL A 20 -24.20 -5.66 -3.28
CA VAL A 20 -23.39 -6.88 -3.14
C VAL A 20 -21.94 -6.52 -2.81
N PRO A 21 -21.47 -6.73 -1.55
CA PRO A 21 -20.14 -6.31 -1.11
C PRO A 21 -18.98 -6.84 -1.98
N PHE A 22 -19.12 -8.05 -2.52
CA PHE A 22 -18.10 -8.63 -3.41
C PHE A 22 -17.96 -7.85 -4.74
N MET A 23 -19.06 -7.33 -5.28
CA MET A 23 -19.02 -6.51 -6.50
C MET A 23 -18.38 -5.15 -6.23
N LEU A 24 -18.53 -4.61 -5.02
CA LEU A 24 -17.86 -3.37 -4.62
C LEU A 24 -16.34 -3.56 -4.62
N PHE A 25 -15.85 -4.68 -4.10
CA PHE A 25 -14.42 -5.02 -4.16
C PHE A 25 -13.91 -5.16 -5.60
N LEU A 26 -14.69 -5.76 -6.50
CA LEU A 26 -14.32 -5.80 -7.92
C LEU A 26 -14.32 -4.40 -8.54
N ALA A 27 -15.28 -3.54 -8.17
CA ALA A 27 -15.35 -2.17 -8.66
C ALA A 27 -14.08 -1.38 -8.29
N THR A 28 -13.55 -1.53 -7.07
CA THR A 28 -12.34 -0.79 -6.63
C THR A 28 -11.06 -1.20 -7.35
N ILE A 29 -11.06 -2.33 -8.06
CA ILE A 29 -9.90 -2.83 -8.81
C ILE A 29 -10.10 -2.65 -10.33
N VAL A 30 -11.27 -3.04 -10.84
CA VAL A 30 -11.57 -3.05 -12.28
C VAL A 30 -11.79 -1.63 -12.80
N ALA A 31 -12.50 -0.78 -12.07
CA ALA A 31 -12.76 0.59 -12.49
C ALA A 31 -11.46 1.40 -12.73
N PRO A 32 -10.53 1.47 -11.76
CA PRO A 32 -9.27 2.16 -11.99
C PRO A 32 -8.40 1.52 -13.09
N ALA A 33 -8.45 0.20 -13.22
CA ALA A 33 -7.70 -0.50 -14.27
C ALA A 33 -8.21 -0.12 -15.66
N GLY A 34 -9.53 -0.07 -15.86
CA GLY A 34 -10.16 0.34 -17.11
C GLY A 34 -9.81 1.80 -17.47
N ILE A 35 -9.93 2.71 -16.50
CA ILE A 35 -9.55 4.12 -16.68
C ILE A 35 -8.07 4.21 -17.12
N SER A 36 -7.17 3.51 -16.43
CA SER A 36 -5.74 3.48 -16.77
C SER A 36 -5.47 2.96 -18.18
N VAL A 37 -6.13 1.87 -18.60
CA VAL A 37 -5.96 1.29 -19.95
C VAL A 37 -6.42 2.25 -21.05
N THR A 38 -7.53 2.95 -20.85
CA THR A 38 -7.95 4.00 -21.80
C THR A 38 -6.93 5.15 -21.89
N GLY A 39 -6.31 5.51 -20.76
CA GLY A 39 -5.20 6.45 -20.70
C GLY A 39 -3.97 5.99 -21.48
N ILE A 40 -3.62 4.70 -21.41
CA ILE A 40 -2.49 4.12 -22.17
C ILE A 40 -2.73 4.25 -23.68
N ARG A 41 -3.91 3.87 -24.15
CA ARG A 41 -4.22 3.81 -25.59
C ARG A 41 -4.42 5.17 -26.22
N TRP A 42 -5.30 5.97 -25.63
CA TRP A 42 -5.81 7.19 -26.25
C TRP A 42 -5.22 8.45 -25.61
N GLY A 43 -4.75 8.36 -24.37
CA GLY A 43 -4.07 9.44 -23.64
C GLY A 43 -4.79 9.88 -22.39
N SER A 44 -4.09 10.61 -21.53
CA SER A 44 -4.60 11.12 -20.24
C SER A 44 -5.88 11.96 -20.38
N ARG A 45 -6.06 12.69 -21.49
CA ARG A 45 -7.30 13.45 -21.77
C ARG A 45 -8.54 12.54 -21.82
N TYR A 46 -8.44 11.38 -22.46
CA TYR A 46 -9.55 10.42 -22.56
C TYR A 46 -9.80 9.69 -21.24
N SER A 47 -8.73 9.41 -20.48
CA SER A 47 -8.83 8.89 -19.13
C SER A 47 -9.59 9.85 -18.20
N CYS A 48 -9.33 11.15 -18.31
CA CYS A 48 -10.05 12.18 -17.56
C CYS A 48 -11.54 12.23 -17.93
N ILE A 49 -11.86 12.21 -19.24
CA ILE A 49 -13.25 12.16 -19.71
C ILE A 49 -13.96 10.90 -19.18
N ALA A 50 -13.30 9.74 -19.21
CA ALA A 50 -13.86 8.49 -18.69
C ALA A 50 -14.16 8.57 -17.18
N SER A 51 -13.28 9.20 -16.40
CA SER A 51 -13.50 9.45 -14.97
C SER A 51 -14.65 10.42 -14.71
N VAL A 52 -14.77 11.51 -15.49
CA VAL A 52 -15.87 12.48 -15.37
C VAL A 52 -17.21 11.83 -15.72
N LEU A 53 -17.26 11.04 -16.80
CA LEU A 53 -18.47 10.31 -17.18
C LEU A 53 -18.86 9.28 -16.12
N ALA A 54 -17.89 8.53 -15.58
CA ALA A 54 -18.14 7.60 -14.48
C ALA A 54 -18.68 8.33 -13.25
N PHE A 55 -18.09 9.47 -12.88
CA PHE A 55 -18.56 10.30 -11.76
C PHE A 55 -19.99 10.78 -11.97
N MET A 56 -20.32 11.36 -13.12
CA MET A 56 -21.68 11.85 -13.40
C MET A 56 -22.71 10.73 -13.36
N MET A 57 -22.38 9.57 -13.92
CA MET A 57 -23.29 8.42 -13.92
C MET A 57 -23.50 7.85 -12.52
N VAL A 58 -22.42 7.64 -11.74
CA VAL A 58 -22.54 7.18 -10.35
C VAL A 58 -23.29 8.21 -9.50
N ALA A 59 -23.05 9.50 -9.72
CA ALA A 59 -23.75 10.57 -9.01
C ALA A 59 -25.25 10.61 -9.31
N LEU A 60 -25.66 10.26 -10.54
CA LEU A 60 -27.07 10.17 -10.91
C LEU A 60 -27.79 9.02 -10.18
N PHE A 61 -27.15 7.87 -10.01
CA PHE A 61 -27.77 6.69 -9.40
C PHE A 61 -27.65 6.63 -7.87
N LEU A 62 -26.49 7.02 -7.32
CA LEU A 62 -26.18 6.87 -5.89
C LEU A 62 -26.05 8.22 -5.16
N GLY A 63 -26.19 9.34 -5.87
CA GLY A 63 -26.00 10.68 -5.33
C GLY A 63 -24.55 11.15 -5.35
N VAL A 64 -24.39 12.48 -5.34
CA VAL A 64 -23.08 13.17 -5.42
C VAL A 64 -22.11 12.76 -4.29
N PRO A 65 -22.53 12.63 -3.01
CA PRO A 65 -21.59 12.27 -1.95
C PRO A 65 -20.98 10.87 -2.12
N ILE A 66 -21.79 9.88 -2.51
CA ILE A 66 -21.32 8.50 -2.72
C ILE A 66 -20.41 8.41 -3.95
N ALA A 67 -20.75 9.14 -5.03
CA ALA A 67 -19.91 9.22 -6.22
C ALA A 67 -18.55 9.87 -5.94
N ALA A 68 -18.53 10.94 -5.13
CA ALA A 68 -17.30 11.56 -4.66
C ALA A 68 -16.47 10.58 -3.81
N ASN A 69 -17.12 9.87 -2.89
CA ASN A 69 -16.45 8.93 -2.00
C ASN A 69 -15.87 7.71 -2.73
N THR A 70 -16.40 7.35 -3.88
CA THR A 70 -15.95 6.15 -4.61
C THR A 70 -15.03 6.52 -5.77
N VAL A 71 -15.52 7.32 -6.72
CA VAL A 71 -14.85 7.59 -8.00
C VAL A 71 -13.63 8.49 -7.83
N LEU A 72 -13.65 9.46 -6.92
CA LEU A 72 -12.53 10.39 -6.76
C LEU A 72 -11.27 9.68 -6.23
N ILE A 73 -11.42 8.73 -5.29
CA ILE A 73 -10.28 7.99 -4.69
C ILE A 73 -9.37 7.42 -5.78
N TYR A 74 -9.97 6.74 -6.75
CA TYR A 74 -9.22 5.93 -7.70
C TYR A 74 -9.05 6.61 -9.07
N SER A 75 -9.80 7.67 -9.40
CA SER A 75 -9.69 8.35 -10.69
C SER A 75 -8.30 8.97 -10.92
N LEU A 76 -7.83 9.79 -9.99
CA LEU A 76 -6.54 10.48 -10.11
C LEU A 76 -5.34 9.53 -10.20
N PRO A 77 -5.16 8.53 -9.30
CA PRO A 77 -4.06 7.58 -9.41
C PRO A 77 -4.14 6.75 -10.70
N SER A 78 -5.34 6.45 -11.21
CA SER A 78 -5.50 5.71 -12.47
C SER A 78 -5.06 6.52 -13.69
N ILE A 79 -5.37 7.82 -13.72
CA ILE A 79 -4.93 8.71 -14.80
C ILE A 79 -3.41 8.79 -14.82
N PHE A 80 -2.78 9.00 -13.65
CA PHE A 80 -1.32 9.02 -13.54
C PHE A 80 -0.69 7.69 -13.90
N LEU A 81 -1.31 6.56 -13.51
CA LEU A 81 -0.81 5.24 -13.87
C LEU A 81 -0.88 5.00 -15.38
N GLY A 82 -1.99 5.36 -16.03
CA GLY A 82 -2.13 5.26 -17.48
C GLY A 82 -1.11 6.12 -18.24
N GLU A 83 -0.90 7.36 -17.79
CA GLU A 83 0.12 8.26 -18.34
C GLU A 83 1.55 7.73 -18.07
N ALA A 84 1.81 7.16 -16.90
CA ALA A 84 3.12 6.59 -16.56
C ALA A 84 3.51 5.43 -17.47
N PHE A 85 2.53 4.59 -17.86
CA PHE A 85 2.74 3.53 -18.85
C PHE A 85 2.91 4.08 -20.27
N ARG A 86 2.11 5.07 -20.67
CA ARG A 86 2.20 5.70 -22.01
C ARG A 86 3.52 6.44 -22.22
N SER A 87 3.93 7.24 -21.25
CA SER A 87 5.15 8.07 -21.29
C SER A 87 6.41 7.31 -20.85
N ASN A 88 6.35 5.98 -20.71
CA ASN A 88 7.48 5.11 -20.37
C ASN A 88 8.27 5.54 -19.12
N TRP A 89 7.57 5.96 -18.06
CA TRP A 89 8.24 6.40 -16.84
C TRP A 89 9.13 5.30 -16.22
N SER A 90 10.20 5.71 -15.54
CA SER A 90 11.01 4.77 -14.73
C SER A 90 10.14 4.06 -13.70
N PHE A 91 10.45 2.80 -13.35
CA PHE A 91 9.66 2.00 -12.41
C PHE A 91 9.38 2.72 -11.08
N ARG A 92 10.38 3.46 -10.55
CA ARG A 92 10.22 4.29 -9.35
C ARG A 92 9.11 5.33 -9.51
N LYS A 93 9.12 6.11 -10.59
CA LYS A 93 8.10 7.12 -10.89
C LYS A 93 6.73 6.48 -11.17
N LEU A 94 6.71 5.32 -11.82
CA LEU A 94 5.48 4.60 -12.18
C LEU A 94 4.68 4.15 -10.96
N ILE A 95 5.34 3.81 -9.85
CA ILE A 95 4.66 3.38 -8.61
C ILE A 95 4.47 4.54 -7.64
N ILE A 96 5.49 5.37 -7.41
CA ILE A 96 5.45 6.41 -6.37
C ILE A 96 4.46 7.53 -6.72
N VAL A 97 4.41 7.97 -7.98
CA VAL A 97 3.53 9.11 -8.35
C VAL A 97 2.05 8.74 -8.22
N PRO A 98 1.55 7.61 -8.75
CA PRO A 98 0.16 7.22 -8.52
C PRO A 98 -0.12 6.88 -7.05
N ALA A 99 0.83 6.31 -6.31
CA ALA A 99 0.65 6.04 -4.88
C ALA A 99 0.51 7.35 -4.07
N LEU A 100 1.30 8.37 -4.39
CA LEU A 100 1.18 9.70 -3.79
C LEU A 100 -0.16 10.35 -4.16
N ALA A 101 -0.61 10.22 -5.41
CA ALA A 101 -1.92 10.70 -5.83
C ALA A 101 -3.05 10.01 -5.04
N LEU A 102 -3.00 8.68 -4.88
CA LEU A 102 -3.95 7.93 -4.08
C LEU A 102 -3.93 8.38 -2.61
N PHE A 103 -2.74 8.56 -2.03
CA PHE A 103 -2.58 9.03 -0.65
C PHE A 103 -3.18 10.43 -0.45
N LEU A 104 -2.94 11.36 -1.38
CA LEU A 104 -3.56 12.70 -1.34
C LEU A 104 -5.07 12.64 -1.51
N MET A 105 -5.58 11.76 -2.38
CA MET A 105 -7.03 11.60 -2.56
C MET A 105 -7.71 11.04 -1.31
N LEU A 106 -7.05 10.16 -0.55
CA LEU A 106 -7.57 9.71 0.76
C LEU A 106 -7.69 10.87 1.74
N PHE A 107 -6.75 11.82 1.73
CA PHE A 107 -6.83 13.01 2.59
C PHE A 107 -7.97 13.95 2.16
N VAL A 108 -8.13 14.20 0.86
CA VAL A 108 -9.24 14.99 0.31
C VAL A 108 -10.59 14.34 0.64
N GLN A 109 -10.67 13.02 0.59
CA GLN A 109 -11.86 12.27 0.96
C GLN A 109 -12.20 12.43 2.44
N MET A 110 -11.20 12.37 3.34
CA MET A 110 -11.42 12.63 4.76
C MET A 110 -12.05 14.01 5.00
N LEU A 111 -11.55 15.05 4.31
CA LEU A 111 -12.11 16.40 4.40
C LEU A 111 -13.53 16.49 3.84
N MET A 112 -13.81 15.81 2.73
CA MET A 112 -15.14 15.77 2.10
C MET A 112 -16.18 15.15 3.03
N VAL A 113 -15.86 14.02 3.64
CA VAL A 113 -16.81 13.33 4.54
C VAL A 113 -17.07 14.16 5.81
N GLN A 114 -16.06 14.87 6.34
CA GLN A 114 -16.27 15.82 7.44
C GLN A 114 -17.09 17.06 7.04
N GLY A 115 -16.92 17.56 5.81
CA GLY A 115 -17.60 18.77 5.33
C GLY A 115 -19.04 18.54 4.84
N PHE A 116 -19.33 17.37 4.28
CA PHE A 116 -20.65 17.04 3.71
C PHE A 116 -21.43 15.99 4.51
N GLY A 117 -20.77 15.24 5.39
CA GLY A 117 -21.42 14.24 6.24
C GLY A 117 -21.74 14.79 7.63
N SER A 118 -22.85 14.34 8.20
CA SER A 118 -23.12 14.39 9.65
C SER A 118 -22.26 13.39 10.45
N PHE A 119 -21.27 12.76 9.79
CA PHE A 119 -20.39 11.73 10.35
C PHE A 119 -19.03 12.33 10.69
N ASP A 120 -18.73 12.37 11.98
CA ASP A 120 -17.40 12.72 12.46
C ASP A 120 -16.45 11.52 12.31
N LEU A 121 -15.64 11.55 11.26
CA LEU A 121 -14.65 10.51 10.94
C LEU A 121 -13.56 10.35 11.99
N VAL A 122 -13.25 11.41 12.73
CA VAL A 122 -12.27 11.35 13.84
C VAL A 122 -12.85 10.45 14.93
N ASN A 123 -14.13 10.67 15.26
CA ASN A 123 -14.87 9.79 16.17
C ASN A 123 -15.07 8.38 15.60
N LEU A 124 -15.36 8.21 14.30
CA LEU A 124 -15.54 6.89 13.68
C LEU A 124 -14.25 6.05 13.69
N GLY A 125 -13.09 6.65 13.37
CA GLY A 125 -11.79 5.98 13.43
C GLY A 125 -11.36 5.65 14.86
N GLN A 126 -11.59 6.57 15.80
CA GLN A 126 -11.35 6.33 17.24
C GLN A 126 -12.29 5.26 17.80
N ASN A 127 -13.55 5.25 17.38
CA ASN A 127 -14.56 4.26 17.80
C ASN A 127 -14.28 2.89 17.21
N MET A 128 -13.88 2.79 15.93
CA MET A 128 -13.46 1.52 15.34
C MET A 128 -12.20 0.94 16.02
N ASN A 129 -11.17 1.77 16.26
CA ASN A 129 -9.98 1.31 16.97
C ASN A 129 -10.31 0.92 18.41
N ALA A 130 -11.17 1.67 19.10
CA ALA A 130 -11.62 1.35 20.46
C ALA A 130 -12.45 0.07 20.50
N GLU A 131 -13.37 -0.14 19.56
CA GLU A 131 -14.20 -1.33 19.46
C GLU A 131 -13.34 -2.57 19.16
N LEU A 132 -12.47 -2.50 18.14
CA LEU A 132 -11.55 -3.59 17.80
C LEU A 132 -10.62 -3.93 18.98
N LYS A 133 -10.11 -2.90 19.66
CA LYS A 133 -9.28 -3.05 20.86
C LYS A 133 -10.04 -3.71 21.99
N ASN A 134 -11.27 -3.27 22.26
CA ASN A 134 -12.10 -3.83 23.31
C ASN A 134 -12.45 -5.30 23.03
N SER A 135 -12.79 -5.65 21.78
CA SER A 135 -13.02 -7.03 21.38
C SER A 135 -11.77 -7.91 21.56
N MET A 136 -10.58 -7.39 21.24
CA MET A 136 -9.33 -8.12 21.49
C MET A 136 -9.03 -8.26 23.00
N LEU A 137 -9.29 -7.24 23.81
CA LEU A 137 -9.13 -7.29 25.26
C LEU A 137 -10.11 -8.28 25.90
N GLU A 138 -11.35 -8.33 25.43
CA GLU A 138 -12.33 -9.33 25.85
C GLU A 138 -11.90 -10.74 25.48
N ALA A 139 -11.42 -10.96 24.25
CA ALA A 139 -10.90 -12.25 23.82
C ALA A 139 -9.70 -12.72 24.67
N VAL A 140 -8.80 -11.81 25.05
CA VAL A 140 -7.67 -12.10 25.95
C VAL A 140 -8.16 -12.43 27.37
N ARG A 141 -9.13 -11.69 27.89
CA ARG A 141 -9.71 -11.93 29.23
C ARG A 141 -10.53 -13.23 29.32
N GLN A 142 -11.08 -13.69 28.21
CA GLN A 142 -11.81 -14.96 28.13
C GLN A 142 -10.88 -16.18 28.02
N GLN A 143 -9.57 -16.00 27.79
CA GLN A 143 -8.64 -17.12 27.83
C GLN A 143 -8.49 -17.62 29.26
N ALA A 144 -8.55 -18.94 29.43
CA ALA A 144 -8.27 -19.61 30.70
C ALA A 144 -6.76 -19.62 30.99
N ALA A 145 -6.17 -18.43 31.14
CA ALA A 145 -4.76 -18.21 31.49
C ALA A 145 -4.65 -17.65 32.92
N PRO A 146 -3.50 -17.81 33.60
CA PRO A 146 -3.23 -17.14 34.87
C PRO A 146 -3.39 -15.62 34.75
N GLN A 147 -3.96 -14.95 35.76
CA GLN A 147 -4.25 -13.50 35.71
C GLN A 147 -3.02 -12.65 35.36
N GLU A 148 -1.84 -13.05 35.83
CA GLU A 148 -0.58 -12.37 35.50
C GLU A 148 -0.25 -12.44 34.00
N GLN A 149 -0.55 -13.56 33.33
CA GLN A 149 -0.42 -13.66 31.87
C GLN A 149 -1.47 -12.81 31.15
N ILE A 150 -2.70 -12.79 31.64
CA ILE A 150 -3.77 -11.94 31.08
C ILE A 150 -3.36 -10.47 31.14
N ASP A 151 -2.82 -10.00 32.26
CA ASP A 151 -2.38 -8.61 32.43
C ASP A 151 -1.21 -8.26 31.48
N THR A 152 -0.25 -9.16 31.30
CA THR A 152 0.83 -8.94 30.32
C THR A 152 0.32 -8.88 28.88
N MET A 153 -0.64 -9.74 28.52
CA MET A 153 -1.27 -9.74 27.20
C MET A 153 -2.11 -8.47 26.98
N VAL A 154 -2.86 -8.02 27.99
CA VAL A 154 -3.60 -6.74 27.96
C VAL A 154 -2.64 -5.57 27.77
N ALA A 155 -1.52 -5.54 28.49
CA ALA A 155 -0.49 -4.52 28.33
C ALA A 155 0.17 -4.56 26.93
N GLN A 156 0.30 -5.74 26.34
CA GLN A 156 0.82 -5.90 24.97
C GLN A 156 -0.18 -5.41 23.92
N VAL A 157 -1.47 -5.73 24.06
CA VAL A 157 -2.54 -5.20 23.19
C VAL A 157 -2.56 -3.68 23.26
N ASN A 158 -2.54 -3.10 24.45
CA ASN A 158 -2.48 -1.65 24.65
C ASN A 158 -1.27 -1.00 23.96
N ARG A 159 -0.09 -1.59 24.11
CA ARG A 159 1.14 -1.12 23.44
C ARG A 159 1.04 -1.20 21.93
N THR A 160 0.43 -2.26 21.39
CA THR A 160 0.29 -2.46 19.94
C THR A 160 -0.60 -1.39 19.32
N PHE A 161 -1.76 -1.11 19.92
CA PHE A 161 -2.65 -0.04 19.43
C PHE A 161 -2.02 1.35 19.58
N ALA A 162 -1.34 1.64 20.69
CA ALA A 162 -0.63 2.90 20.85
C ALA A 162 0.45 3.10 19.77
N MET A 163 1.21 2.05 19.44
CA MET A 163 2.17 2.09 18.33
C MET A 163 1.49 2.26 16.97
N ALA A 164 0.36 1.58 16.74
CA ALA A 164 -0.40 1.67 15.49
C ALA A 164 -0.93 3.09 15.24
N ASP A 165 -1.45 3.76 16.28
CA ASP A 165 -1.91 5.15 16.20
C ASP A 165 -0.76 6.08 15.83
N GLN A 166 0.43 5.89 16.41
CA GLN A 166 1.60 6.72 16.13
C GLN A 166 2.13 6.56 14.71
N VAL A 167 2.06 5.37 14.11
CA VAL A 167 2.62 5.08 12.78
C VAL A 167 1.58 4.96 11.66
N MET A 168 0.34 5.37 11.93
CA MET A 168 -0.81 5.21 11.03
C MET A 168 -0.55 5.79 9.64
N ILE A 169 0.05 6.99 9.56
CA ILE A 169 0.32 7.67 8.29
C ILE A 169 1.20 6.83 7.37
N VAL A 170 2.25 6.23 7.91
CA VAL A 170 3.19 5.41 7.13
C VAL A 170 2.55 4.09 6.73
N ILE A 171 1.74 3.47 7.61
CA ILE A 171 0.97 2.27 7.26
C ILE A 171 0.03 2.56 6.09
N VAL A 172 -0.72 3.67 6.15
CA VAL A 172 -1.65 4.08 5.08
C VAL A 172 -0.89 4.33 3.78
N PHE A 173 0.25 5.03 3.83
CA PHE A 173 1.07 5.28 2.65
C PHE A 173 1.59 3.98 2.02
N TRP A 174 2.07 3.02 2.82
CA TRP A 174 2.48 1.71 2.33
C TRP A 174 1.32 0.90 1.73
N GLY A 175 0.14 0.99 2.32
CA GLY A 175 -1.10 0.47 1.75
C GLY A 175 -1.35 1.03 0.35
N CYS A 176 -1.22 2.35 0.17
CA CYS A 176 -1.36 3.00 -1.14
C CYS A 176 -0.33 2.51 -2.17
N VAL A 177 0.93 2.33 -1.76
CA VAL A 177 2.00 1.81 -2.63
C VAL A 177 1.69 0.37 -3.07
N LEU A 178 1.27 -0.49 -2.13
CA LEU A 178 0.88 -1.88 -2.42
C LEU A 178 -0.32 -1.94 -3.37
N MET A 179 -1.37 -1.15 -3.09
CA MET A 179 -2.55 -1.07 -3.96
C MET A 179 -2.21 -0.59 -5.36
N THR A 180 -1.37 0.45 -5.47
CA THR A 180 -0.89 0.95 -6.77
C THR A 180 -0.09 -0.12 -7.52
N TYR A 181 0.73 -0.91 -6.83
CA TYR A 181 1.47 -1.99 -7.45
C TYR A 181 0.57 -3.11 -7.97
N ILE A 182 -0.44 -3.52 -7.19
CA ILE A 182 -1.46 -4.50 -7.61
C ILE A 182 -2.19 -3.97 -8.86
N LEU A 183 -2.60 -2.70 -8.83
CA LEU A 183 -3.25 -2.05 -9.96
C LEU A 183 -2.34 -2.01 -11.20
N ALA A 184 -1.07 -1.64 -11.05
CA ALA A 184 -0.10 -1.62 -12.14
C ALA A 184 0.09 -3.00 -12.78
N LYS A 185 0.12 -4.06 -11.96
CA LYS A 185 0.18 -5.45 -12.42
C LYS A 185 -1.07 -5.82 -13.22
N LEU A 186 -2.25 -5.48 -12.73
CA LEU A 186 -3.51 -5.75 -13.42
C LEU A 186 -3.61 -4.99 -14.75
N VAL A 187 -3.29 -3.69 -14.74
CA VAL A 187 -3.24 -2.85 -15.95
C VAL A 187 -2.26 -3.43 -16.97
N SER A 188 -1.08 -3.84 -16.53
CA SER A 188 -0.11 -4.50 -17.41
C SER A 188 -0.63 -5.82 -17.98
N TYR A 189 -1.34 -6.61 -17.18
CA TYR A 189 -1.95 -7.87 -17.65
C TYR A 189 -3.01 -7.62 -18.74
N ILE A 190 -3.93 -6.67 -18.52
CA ILE A 190 -4.98 -6.30 -19.48
C ILE A 190 -4.38 -5.68 -20.76
N ALA A 191 -3.41 -4.79 -20.60
CA ALA A 191 -2.77 -4.10 -21.72
C ALA A 191 -1.94 -5.06 -22.59
N ARG A 192 -1.31 -6.10 -22.02
CA ARG A 192 -0.65 -7.17 -22.80
C ARG A 192 -1.63 -8.00 -23.60
N ARG A 193 -2.78 -8.34 -23.02
CA ARG A 193 -3.82 -9.13 -23.70
C ARG A 193 -4.40 -8.42 -24.92
N THR A 194 -4.23 -7.11 -24.98
CA THR A 194 -4.78 -6.27 -26.04
C THR A 194 -3.71 -5.63 -26.92
N ASP A 195 -2.46 -6.10 -26.81
CA ASP A 195 -1.28 -5.65 -27.56
C ASP A 195 -0.99 -4.13 -27.45
N THR A 196 -1.49 -3.49 -26.40
CA THR A 196 -1.33 -2.04 -26.20
C THR A 196 -0.18 -1.71 -25.24
N LEU A 197 0.56 -2.72 -24.78
CA LEU A 197 1.65 -2.55 -23.81
C LEU A 197 3.00 -2.83 -24.44
N HIS A 198 3.82 -1.79 -24.58
CA HIS A 198 5.17 -1.92 -25.12
C HIS A 198 6.24 -2.25 -24.06
N ARG A 199 5.88 -2.26 -22.77
CA ARG A 199 6.83 -2.51 -21.66
C ARG A 199 6.30 -3.48 -20.61
N VAL A 200 7.15 -4.43 -20.24
CA VAL A 200 6.94 -5.37 -19.14
C VAL A 200 7.42 -4.74 -17.83
N LEU A 201 6.56 -4.73 -16.78
CA LEU A 201 6.98 -4.41 -15.42
C LEU A 201 8.17 -5.30 -14.98
N PRO A 202 9.23 -4.73 -14.37
CA PRO A 202 10.38 -5.50 -13.93
C PRO A 202 9.95 -6.55 -12.88
N PRO A 203 10.45 -7.79 -12.98
CA PRO A 203 10.16 -8.82 -11.99
C PRO A 203 10.83 -8.47 -10.64
N MET A 204 10.24 -8.95 -9.53
CA MET A 204 10.60 -8.51 -8.17
C MET A 204 12.07 -8.78 -7.80
N ASP A 205 12.67 -9.83 -8.33
CA ASP A 205 14.10 -10.18 -8.19
C ASP A 205 15.07 -9.10 -8.69
N THR A 206 14.65 -8.29 -9.66
CA THR A 206 15.47 -7.21 -10.21
C THR A 206 15.35 -5.89 -9.44
N TRP A 207 14.45 -5.81 -8.45
CA TRP A 207 14.21 -4.55 -7.76
C TRP A 207 15.37 -4.22 -6.83
N ARG A 208 15.92 -3.02 -6.98
CA ARG A 208 16.95 -2.47 -6.10
C ARG A 208 16.40 -1.24 -5.40
N MET A 209 16.29 -1.32 -4.09
CA MET A 209 15.88 -0.18 -3.29
C MET A 209 17.07 0.75 -3.04
N PRO A 210 16.84 2.06 -2.91
CA PRO A 210 17.91 3.02 -2.76
C PRO A 210 18.53 2.99 -1.35
N ILE A 211 19.84 3.24 -1.27
CA ILE A 211 20.63 3.21 -0.02
C ILE A 211 20.11 4.21 1.03
N TRP A 212 19.51 5.32 0.60
CA TRP A 212 18.93 6.30 1.52
C TRP A 212 17.82 5.70 2.40
N GLY A 213 17.18 4.59 1.99
CA GLY A 213 16.20 3.89 2.82
C GLY A 213 16.79 3.39 4.14
N ALA A 214 18.03 2.89 4.12
CA ALA A 214 18.76 2.50 5.33
C ALA A 214 19.16 3.72 6.17
N GLY A 215 19.49 4.85 5.52
CA GLY A 215 19.74 6.13 6.20
C GLY A 215 18.51 6.65 6.94
N VAL A 216 17.34 6.59 6.31
CA VAL A 216 16.06 7.00 6.94
C VAL A 216 15.70 6.09 8.11
N LEU A 217 15.94 4.77 7.99
CA LEU A 217 15.79 3.85 9.12
C LEU A 217 16.71 4.23 10.29
N ALA A 218 17.99 4.50 10.01
CA ALA A 218 18.96 4.89 11.03
C ALA A 218 18.55 6.20 11.72
N ILE A 219 18.13 7.22 10.97
CA ILE A 219 17.62 8.48 11.51
C ILE A 219 16.39 8.23 12.39
N GLY A 220 15.45 7.39 11.95
CA GLY A 220 14.28 7.03 12.74
C GLY A 220 14.63 6.38 14.08
N ILE A 221 15.55 5.41 14.08
CA ILE A 221 16.04 4.75 15.31
C ILE A 221 16.72 5.77 16.23
N ILE A 222 17.59 6.63 15.69
CA ILE A 222 18.28 7.68 16.45
C ILE A 222 17.28 8.64 17.07
N LEU A 223 16.22 9.04 16.35
CA LEU A 223 15.19 9.90 16.92
C LEU A 223 14.44 9.17 18.04
N VAL A 224 13.97 7.95 17.82
CA VAL A 224 13.17 7.21 18.79
C VAL A 224 13.93 6.92 20.09
N TYR A 225 15.18 6.47 20.00
CA TYR A 225 15.97 6.09 21.18
C TYR A 225 16.89 7.20 21.67
N GLY A 226 17.42 8.03 20.78
CA GLY A 226 18.32 9.14 21.12
C GLY A 226 17.63 10.27 21.87
N LEU A 227 16.33 10.51 21.62
CA LEU A 227 15.57 11.52 22.37
C LEU A 227 15.50 11.22 23.87
N SER A 228 15.42 9.94 24.24
CA SER A 228 15.43 9.49 25.63
C SER A 228 16.74 9.80 26.35
N TYR A 229 17.87 9.88 25.64
CA TYR A 229 19.17 10.21 26.22
C TYR A 229 19.40 11.72 26.40
N ILE A 230 18.66 12.56 25.67
CA ILE A 230 18.81 14.04 25.70
C ILE A 230 17.77 14.68 26.65
N GLY A 231 16.89 13.89 27.27
CA GLY A 231 15.86 14.37 28.20
C GLY A 231 14.72 15.15 27.52
N TYR A 232 14.63 15.11 26.19
CA TYR A 232 13.53 15.69 25.42
C TYR A 232 12.45 14.64 25.19
N GLU A 233 11.48 14.55 26.09
CA GLU A 233 10.27 13.73 25.91
C GLU A 233 9.19 14.45 25.09
N GLN A 234 9.56 15.20 24.06
CA GLN A 234 8.54 15.76 23.16
C GLN A 234 7.89 14.62 22.36
N THR A 235 6.58 14.44 22.55
CA THR A 235 5.76 13.40 21.92
C THR A 235 5.83 13.46 20.38
N VAL A 236 5.74 14.66 19.81
CA VAL A 236 5.71 14.86 18.35
C VAL A 236 7.00 14.39 17.67
N LEU A 237 8.17 14.67 18.25
CA LEU A 237 9.44 14.31 17.62
C LEU A 237 9.69 12.80 17.66
N LYS A 238 9.22 12.13 18.72
CA LYS A 238 9.19 10.68 18.82
C LYS A 238 8.25 10.06 17.79
N ASP A 239 7.05 10.64 17.59
CA ASP A 239 6.10 10.17 16.57
C ASP A 239 6.67 10.28 15.15
N VAL A 240 7.34 11.40 14.84
CA VAL A 240 8.06 11.58 13.58
C VAL A 240 9.17 10.54 13.43
N GLY A 241 9.96 10.31 14.49
CA GLY A 241 11.00 9.28 14.51
C GLY A 241 10.46 7.88 14.24
N MET A 242 9.32 7.52 14.84
CA MET A 242 8.67 6.22 14.63
C MET A 242 8.16 6.05 13.21
N ASN A 243 7.54 7.07 12.63
CA ASN A 243 7.11 7.05 11.22
C ASN A 243 8.30 6.92 10.27
N LEU A 244 9.35 7.73 10.45
CA LEU A 244 10.57 7.64 9.63
C LEU A 244 11.24 6.28 9.76
N GLY A 245 11.35 5.75 10.98
CA GLY A 245 11.90 4.43 11.26
C GLY A 245 11.12 3.34 10.54
N LEU A 246 9.79 3.33 10.65
CA LEU A 246 8.95 2.35 9.97
C LEU A 246 9.04 2.48 8.44
N PHE A 247 9.10 3.71 7.92
CA PHE A 247 9.23 3.95 6.49
C PHE A 247 10.55 3.40 5.95
N GLY A 248 11.67 3.69 6.61
CA GLY A 248 12.98 3.14 6.27
C GLY A 248 13.03 1.62 6.43
N ALA A 249 12.42 1.08 7.50
CA ALA A 249 12.35 -0.36 7.75
C ALA A 249 11.63 -1.09 6.62
N ALA A 250 10.52 -0.54 6.13
CA ALA A 250 9.75 -1.14 5.05
C ALA A 250 10.49 -1.09 3.70
N ILE A 251 11.25 -0.03 3.39
CA ILE A 251 12.12 0.00 2.20
C ILE A 251 13.18 -1.11 2.30
N CYS A 252 13.82 -1.24 3.46
CA CYS A 252 14.81 -2.27 3.72
C CYS A 252 14.19 -3.68 3.65
N PHE A 253 12.99 -3.86 4.21
CA PHE A 253 12.23 -5.10 4.15
C PHE A 253 12.00 -5.56 2.70
N VAL A 254 11.48 -4.69 1.84
CA VAL A 254 11.28 -5.03 0.42
C VAL A 254 12.61 -5.33 -0.26
N ASN A 255 13.69 -4.62 0.08
CA ASN A 255 15.01 -4.96 -0.45
C ASN A 255 15.50 -6.34 0.00
N GLY A 256 15.25 -6.72 1.25
CA GLY A 256 15.60 -8.03 1.80
C GLY A 256 14.85 -9.15 1.13
N VAL A 257 13.52 -9.00 0.97
CA VAL A 257 12.69 -9.97 0.24
C VAL A 257 13.17 -10.14 -1.19
N THR A 258 13.39 -9.04 -1.91
CA THR A 258 13.83 -9.10 -3.31
C THR A 258 15.25 -9.64 -3.49
N CYS A 259 16.13 -9.40 -2.52
CA CYS A 259 17.46 -9.99 -2.46
C CYS A 259 17.39 -11.50 -2.30
N LEU A 260 16.61 -11.99 -1.34
CA LEU A 260 16.45 -13.43 -1.11
C LEU A 260 15.83 -14.12 -2.33
N ILE A 261 14.81 -13.52 -2.97
CA ILE A 261 14.24 -14.08 -4.22
C ILE A 261 15.32 -14.18 -5.29
N ALA A 262 16.15 -13.13 -5.48
CA ALA A 262 17.20 -13.15 -6.48
C ALA A 262 18.26 -14.23 -6.20
N ILE A 263 18.66 -14.40 -4.94
CA ILE A 263 19.61 -15.43 -4.52
C ILE A 263 19.01 -16.83 -4.72
N MET A 264 17.78 -17.08 -4.26
CA MET A 264 17.13 -18.38 -4.40
C MET A 264 16.90 -18.75 -5.88
N LYS A 265 16.59 -17.78 -6.74
CA LYS A 265 16.53 -18.01 -8.19
C LYS A 265 17.88 -18.38 -8.79
N ALA A 266 18.97 -17.80 -8.28
CA ALA A 266 20.31 -18.13 -8.73
C ALA A 266 20.68 -19.58 -8.36
N TYR A 267 20.12 -20.12 -7.27
CA TYR A 267 20.20 -21.54 -6.89
C TYR A 267 19.12 -22.43 -7.55
N GLU A 268 18.40 -21.93 -8.56
CA GLU A 268 17.34 -22.66 -9.27
C GLU A 268 16.21 -23.20 -8.37
N LEU A 269 15.97 -22.59 -7.22
CA LEU A 269 14.89 -23.01 -6.32
C LEU A 269 13.52 -22.78 -6.99
N GLY A 270 12.62 -23.77 -6.89
CA GLY A 270 11.25 -23.63 -7.38
C GLY A 270 10.45 -22.55 -6.65
N ASN A 271 9.51 -21.90 -7.36
CA ASN A 271 8.71 -20.76 -6.85
C ASN A 271 7.98 -21.07 -5.52
N PHE A 272 7.51 -22.31 -5.33
CA PHE A 272 6.84 -22.72 -4.09
C PHE A 272 7.78 -22.65 -2.87
N PHE A 273 9.00 -23.16 -3.00
CA PHE A 273 9.99 -23.11 -1.93
C PHE A 273 10.47 -21.69 -1.65
N GLN A 274 10.62 -20.86 -2.67
CA GLN A 274 10.93 -19.43 -2.50
C GLN A 274 9.88 -18.75 -1.62
N PHE A 275 8.60 -18.96 -1.93
CA PHE A 275 7.49 -18.41 -1.15
C PHE A 275 7.47 -18.96 0.27
N ALA A 276 7.62 -20.28 0.44
CA ALA A 276 7.61 -20.92 1.76
C ALA A 276 8.72 -20.40 2.67
N ILE A 277 9.94 -20.21 2.16
CA ILE A 277 11.08 -19.67 2.93
C ILE A 277 10.81 -18.23 3.34
N ILE A 278 10.35 -17.39 2.41
CA ILE A 278 10.03 -15.98 2.72
C ILE A 278 8.89 -15.87 3.72
N PHE A 279 7.84 -16.67 3.55
CA PHE A 279 6.72 -16.71 4.47
C PHE A 279 7.17 -17.15 5.87
N PHE A 280 7.96 -18.21 5.97
CA PHE A 280 8.51 -18.68 7.24
C PHE A 280 9.38 -17.62 7.91
N LEU A 281 10.29 -16.97 7.17
CA LEU A 281 11.11 -15.87 7.67
C LEU A 281 10.28 -14.68 8.14
N TYR A 282 9.22 -14.33 7.40
CA TYR A 282 8.31 -13.25 7.77
C TYR A 282 7.58 -13.55 9.09
N VAL A 283 7.09 -14.78 9.28
CA VAL A 283 6.34 -15.17 10.48
C VAL A 283 7.26 -15.32 11.69
N MET A 284 8.44 -15.93 11.52
CA MET A 284 9.35 -16.21 12.63
C MET A 284 10.25 -15.03 13.00
N SER A 285 10.71 -14.26 12.01
CA SER A 285 11.67 -13.17 12.24
C SER A 285 11.59 -12.10 11.14
N PRO A 286 10.56 -11.24 11.15
CA PRO A 286 10.42 -10.20 10.13
C PRO A 286 11.59 -9.20 10.13
N TYR A 287 12.22 -8.99 11.30
CA TYR A 287 13.42 -8.16 11.44
C TYR A 287 14.63 -8.70 10.68
N SER A 288 14.75 -10.02 10.53
CA SER A 288 15.84 -10.62 9.75
C SER A 288 15.80 -10.15 8.29
N LEU A 289 14.60 -10.03 7.70
CA LEU A 289 14.42 -9.55 6.32
C LEU A 289 14.86 -8.09 6.17
N VAL A 290 14.60 -7.25 7.17
CA VAL A 290 15.08 -5.86 7.20
C VAL A 290 16.61 -5.83 7.21
N ILE A 291 17.24 -6.61 8.08
CA ILE A 291 18.70 -6.69 8.22
C ILE A 291 19.34 -7.19 6.92
N TYR A 292 18.80 -8.26 6.32
CA TYR A 292 19.26 -8.74 5.01
C TYR A 292 19.16 -7.66 3.93
N GLY A 293 18.08 -6.87 3.95
CA GLY A 293 17.90 -5.74 3.05
C GLY A 293 18.97 -4.67 3.20
N ILE A 294 19.35 -4.34 4.44
CA ILE A 294 20.44 -3.40 4.74
C ILE A 294 21.77 -3.95 4.21
N PHE A 295 22.09 -5.21 4.49
CA PHE A 295 23.32 -5.83 3.99
C PHE A 295 23.41 -5.83 2.46
N ASP A 296 22.32 -6.14 1.75
CA ASP A 296 22.30 -6.10 0.29
C ASP A 296 22.50 -4.68 -0.26
N MET A 297 21.97 -3.64 0.41
CA MET A 297 22.17 -2.24 -0.01
C MET A 297 23.63 -1.80 0.05
N PHE A 298 24.39 -2.25 1.04
CA PHE A 298 25.80 -1.84 1.23
C PHE A 298 26.81 -2.77 0.57
N LEU A 299 26.56 -4.09 0.59
CA LEU A 299 27.55 -5.10 0.17
C LEU A 299 27.29 -5.66 -1.23
N ASP A 300 26.16 -5.30 -1.84
CA ASP A 300 25.66 -5.84 -3.11
C ASP A 300 25.74 -7.38 -3.14
N MET A 301 24.99 -8.01 -2.25
CA MET A 301 25.08 -9.46 -2.03
C MET A 301 24.67 -10.25 -3.27
N ARG A 302 23.64 -9.79 -4.01
CA ARG A 302 23.17 -10.46 -5.23
C ARG A 302 24.28 -10.64 -6.28
N SER A 303 25.11 -9.62 -6.49
CA SER A 303 26.23 -9.66 -7.44
C SER A 303 27.30 -10.68 -7.01
N ARG A 304 27.56 -10.78 -5.70
CA ARG A 304 28.57 -11.69 -5.16
C ARG A 304 28.14 -13.15 -5.21
N PHE A 305 26.88 -13.46 -4.94
CA PHE A 305 26.36 -14.83 -5.03
C PHE A 305 26.26 -15.30 -6.48
N ASN A 306 25.83 -14.44 -7.40
CA ASN A 306 25.78 -14.77 -8.83
C ASN A 306 27.15 -15.06 -9.45
N LYS A 307 28.24 -14.48 -8.92
CA LYS A 307 29.62 -14.75 -9.36
C LYS A 307 30.20 -16.08 -8.84
N ARG A 308 29.55 -16.71 -7.86
CA ARG A 308 30.03 -17.95 -7.21
C ARG A 308 29.31 -19.20 -7.70
N LEU A 309 28.27 -19.04 -8.51
CA LEU A 309 27.61 -20.13 -9.17
C LEU A 309 28.45 -20.52 -10.41
N PRO A 310 28.68 -21.82 -10.63
CA PRO A 310 29.49 -22.34 -11.73
C PRO A 310 28.92 -21.99 -13.11
#